data_AF-A0A1E5GL37-F1
#
_entry.id   AF-A0A1E5GL37-F1
#
_cell.length_a   1.000
_cell.length_b   1.000
_cell.length_c   1.000
_cell.angle_alpha   90.00
_cell.angle_beta   90.00
_cell.angle_gamma   90.00
#
_symmetry.space_group_name_H-M   'P 1'
#
loop_
_entity.id
_entity.type
_entity.pdbx_description
1 polymer ?
#
loop_
_entity_poly.entity_id
_entity_poly.type
_entity_poly.pdbx_seq_one_letter_code
_entity_poly.pdbx_strand_id
1 'polypeptide(L)'
;MNSLHDYEILNYNINFKNSLLTMDVTNEDSNKRIEFVGAIAHQFSDEIPYSIILDLDELDMKHFFSSNKDLLEEKKNSGWPLICSSVEELEKMLQESDIRYYVLYSSYGMTGWVLAERVEIIDVK
;
A
#
# COMPACT_ATOMS: atom_id res chain seq x y z
N MET A 1 -18.85 3.47 2.17
CA MET A 1 -17.42 3.09 2.22
C MET A 1 -17.20 2.50 3.59
N ASN A 2 -16.68 1.27 3.67
CA ASN A 2 -16.39 0.61 4.93
C ASN A 2 -15.22 1.35 5.57
N SER A 3 -15.52 2.31 6.45
CA SER A 3 -14.50 3.09 7.13
C SER A 3 -13.58 2.16 7.92
N LEU A 4 -12.28 2.26 7.66
CA LEU A 4 -11.22 1.62 8.43
C LEU A 4 -10.70 2.55 9.55
N HIS A 5 -11.33 3.70 9.75
CA HIS A 5 -11.02 4.61 10.83
C HIS A 5 -11.11 3.91 12.19
N ASP A 6 -10.14 4.17 13.06
CA ASP A 6 -9.98 3.58 14.40
C ASP A 6 -9.69 2.07 14.44
N TYR A 7 -9.34 1.45 13.31
CA TYR A 7 -8.84 0.08 13.35
C TYR A 7 -7.36 0.04 13.75
N GLU A 8 -7.03 -0.81 14.71
CA GLU A 8 -5.66 -1.17 15.06
C GLU A 8 -5.09 -2.16 14.04
N ILE A 9 -3.86 -1.93 13.61
CA ILE A 9 -3.12 -2.83 12.74
C ILE A 9 -2.40 -3.87 13.59
N LEU A 10 -2.83 -5.13 13.47
CA LEU A 10 -2.27 -6.25 14.23
C LEU A 10 -1.02 -6.83 13.58
N ASN A 11 -1.05 -6.95 12.25
CA ASN A 11 0.06 -7.43 11.45
C ASN A 11 -0.13 -7.04 9.98
N TYR A 12 0.95 -7.14 9.21
CA TYR A 12 0.87 -7.26 7.77
C TYR A 12 1.79 -8.37 7.27
N ASN A 13 1.44 -8.96 6.13
CA ASN A 13 2.21 -9.99 5.45
C ASN A 13 2.28 -9.69 3.96
N ILE A 14 3.42 -9.98 3.35
CA ILE A 14 3.56 -9.97 1.89
C ILE A 14 3.90 -11.37 1.37
N ASN A 15 3.12 -11.82 0.41
CA ASN A 15 3.32 -13.06 -0.31
C ASN A 15 3.74 -12.76 -1.75
N PHE A 16 5.05 -12.79 -2.02
CA PHE A 16 5.62 -12.53 -3.35
C PHE A 16 5.22 -13.56 -4.40
N LYS A 17 4.85 -14.79 -4.01
CA LYS A 17 4.43 -15.82 -4.97
C LYS A 17 3.06 -15.52 -5.58
N ASN A 18 2.18 -14.95 -4.77
CA ASN A 18 0.79 -14.66 -5.15
C ASN A 18 0.55 -13.16 -5.38
N SER A 19 1.59 -12.33 -5.27
CA SER A 19 1.51 -10.86 -5.30
C SER A 19 0.39 -10.33 -4.42
N LEU A 20 0.39 -10.73 -3.15
CA LEU A 20 -0.67 -10.37 -2.19
C LEU A 20 -0.05 -9.77 -0.94
N LEU A 21 -0.47 -8.55 -0.59
CA LEU A 21 -0.20 -7.96 0.71
C LEU A 21 -1.48 -8.00 1.53
N THR A 22 -1.43 -8.60 2.72
CA THR A 22 -2.56 -8.67 3.65
C THR A 22 -2.25 -7.90 4.91
N MET A 23 -3.25 -7.23 5.48
CA MET A 23 -3.17 -6.56 6.76
C MET A 23 -4.36 -6.97 7.62
N ASP A 24 -4.08 -7.59 8.77
CA ASP A 24 -5.13 -7.91 9.74
C ASP A 24 -5.32 -6.71 10.66
N VAL A 25 -6.57 -6.31 10.81
CA VAL A 25 -6.94 -5.14 11.57
C VAL A 25 -8.11 -5.43 12.50
N THR A 26 -8.17 -4.76 13.64
CA THR A 26 -9.22 -4.96 14.64
C THR A 26 -9.73 -3.64 15.19
N ASN A 27 -11.00 -3.58 15.56
CA ASN A 27 -11.56 -2.52 16.38
C ASN A 27 -12.48 -3.13 17.45
N GLU A 28 -13.15 -2.31 18.26
CA GLU A 28 -14.06 -2.79 19.31
C GLU A 28 -15.22 -3.66 18.78
N ASP A 29 -15.60 -3.51 17.51
CA ASP A 29 -16.76 -4.15 16.91
C ASP A 29 -16.43 -5.43 16.14
N SER A 30 -15.29 -5.46 15.45
CA SER A 30 -15.00 -6.51 14.46
C SER A 30 -13.52 -6.63 14.09
N ASN A 31 -13.15 -7.82 13.63
CA ASN A 31 -11.88 -8.06 12.95
C ASN A 31 -12.08 -8.00 11.44
N LYS A 32 -11.15 -7.37 10.74
CA LYS A 32 -11.14 -7.30 9.28
C LYS A 32 -9.76 -7.64 8.74
N ARG A 33 -9.73 -7.99 7.46
CA ARG A 33 -8.52 -8.15 6.68
C ARG A 33 -8.58 -7.24 5.47
N ILE A 34 -7.54 -6.46 5.27
CA ILE A 34 -7.31 -5.67 4.07
C ILE A 34 -6.41 -6.50 3.15
N GLU A 35 -6.83 -6.73 1.91
CA GLU A 35 -6.10 -7.51 0.92
C GLU A 35 -5.78 -6.63 -0.29
N PHE A 36 -4.50 -6.33 -0.49
CA PHE A 36 -3.98 -5.66 -1.67
C PHE A 36 -3.56 -6.72 -2.69
N VAL A 37 -4.45 -7.00 -3.65
CA VAL A 37 -4.26 -8.03 -4.66
C VAL A 37 -3.44 -7.48 -5.82
N GLY A 38 -2.48 -8.26 -6.31
CA GLY A 38 -1.54 -7.82 -7.34
C GLY A 38 -0.54 -6.79 -6.81
N ALA A 39 -0.19 -6.86 -5.53
CA ALA A 39 0.77 -5.95 -4.90
C ALA A 39 2.17 -6.14 -5.50
N ILE A 40 2.73 -5.06 -6.05
CA ILE A 40 4.06 -5.05 -6.68
C ILE A 40 5.11 -4.34 -5.83
N ALA A 41 4.69 -3.38 -5.01
CA ALA A 41 5.57 -2.62 -4.13
C ALA A 41 4.78 -2.00 -2.98
N HIS A 42 5.47 -1.75 -1.89
CA HIS A 42 4.93 -1.00 -0.76
C HIS A 42 6.08 -0.26 -0.07
N GLN A 43 5.72 0.75 0.71
CA GLN A 43 6.61 1.37 1.67
C GLN A 43 5.76 1.81 2.86
N PHE A 44 6.15 1.34 4.05
CA PHE A 44 5.61 1.81 5.30
C PHE A 44 6.71 2.54 6.08
N SER A 45 6.30 3.44 6.97
CA SER A 45 7.15 4.07 7.97
C SER A 45 6.45 4.02 9.32
N ASP A 46 7.25 4.17 10.38
CA ASP A 46 6.76 4.28 11.75
C ASP A 46 5.99 3.03 12.20
N GLU A 47 6.42 1.84 11.75
CA GLU A 47 5.82 0.57 12.15
C GLU A 47 6.02 0.30 13.63
N ILE A 48 4.97 0.53 14.41
CA ILE A 48 4.94 0.28 15.86
C ILE A 48 3.69 -0.51 16.26
N PRO A 49 3.72 -1.26 17.37
CA PRO A 49 2.51 -1.85 17.93
C PRO A 49 1.44 -0.80 18.20
N TYR A 50 0.17 -1.22 18.15
CA TYR A 50 -1.00 -0.35 18.39
C TYR A 50 -1.16 0.77 17.37
N SER A 51 -0.64 0.61 16.15
CA SER A 51 -0.84 1.57 15.07
C SER A 51 -2.32 1.66 14.68
N ILE A 52 -2.87 2.86 14.62
CA ILE A 52 -4.29 3.11 14.36
C ILE A 52 -4.48 3.75 12.99
N ILE A 53 -5.35 3.16 12.18
CA ILE A 53 -5.71 3.66 10.86
C ILE A 53 -6.58 4.92 11.02
N LEU A 54 -6.16 5.99 10.35
CA LEU A 54 -6.98 7.17 10.11
C LEU A 54 -7.83 6.96 8.85
N ASP A 55 -7.18 6.62 7.73
CA ASP A 55 -7.88 6.35 6.47
C ASP A 55 -7.05 5.48 5.52
N LEU A 56 -7.72 4.92 4.50
CA LEU A 56 -7.10 4.23 3.39
C LEU A 56 -7.67 4.76 2.08
N ASP A 57 -6.88 5.56 1.38
CA ASP A 57 -7.29 6.24 0.16
C ASP A 57 -6.63 5.65 -1.09
N GLU A 58 -7.35 5.69 -2.21
CA GLU A 58 -6.79 5.50 -3.55
C GLU A 58 -6.49 6.88 -4.14
N LEU A 59 -5.21 7.18 -4.37
CA LEU A 59 -4.77 8.44 -4.98
C LEU A 59 -4.34 8.23 -6.43
N ASP A 60 -4.40 9.30 -7.22
CA ASP A 60 -3.91 9.30 -8.61
C ASP A 60 -2.41 8.94 -8.65
N MET A 61 -2.01 8.10 -9.60
CA MET A 61 -0.63 7.68 -9.80
C MET A 61 0.36 8.85 -9.96
N LYS A 62 -0.09 10.02 -10.43
CA LYS A 62 0.74 11.23 -10.45
C LYS A 62 1.24 11.64 -9.05
N HIS A 63 0.43 11.42 -8.02
CA HIS A 63 0.83 11.68 -6.64
C HIS A 63 1.91 10.72 -6.18
N PHE A 64 1.90 9.46 -6.64
CA PHE A 64 2.97 8.52 -6.36
C PHE A 64 4.31 9.04 -6.87
N PHE A 65 4.37 9.46 -8.14
CA PHE A 65 5.61 9.98 -8.74
C PHE A 65 6.08 11.29 -8.11
N SER A 66 5.17 12.21 -7.78
CA SER A 66 5.55 13.48 -7.16
C SER A 66 6.06 13.29 -5.73
N SER A 67 5.39 12.43 -4.94
CA SER A 67 5.70 12.25 -3.52
C SER A 67 6.89 11.33 -3.28
N ASN A 68 7.20 10.42 -4.22
CA ASN A 68 8.27 9.44 -4.09
C ASN A 68 9.47 9.71 -5.01
N LYS A 69 9.63 10.94 -5.51
CA LYS A 69 10.67 11.28 -6.50
C LYS A 69 12.09 10.91 -6.04
N ASP A 70 12.44 11.26 -4.81
CA ASP A 70 13.78 10.98 -4.27
C ASP A 70 14.02 9.46 -4.12
N LEU A 71 13.00 8.74 -3.66
CA LEU A 71 13.02 7.28 -3.52
C LEU A 71 13.17 6.58 -4.89
N LEU A 72 12.44 7.05 -5.89
CA LEU A 72 12.51 6.51 -7.25
C LEU A 72 13.90 6.75 -7.86
N GLU A 73 14.48 7.91 -7.64
CA GLU A 73 15.84 8.22 -8.12
C GLU A 73 16.90 7.37 -7.40
N GLU A 74 16.76 7.16 -6.09
CA GLU A 74 17.63 6.28 -5.31
C GLU A 74 17.56 4.83 -5.80
N LYS A 75 16.36 4.33 -6.09
CA LYS A 75 16.11 2.91 -6.41
C LYS A 75 16.09 2.57 -7.89
N LYS A 76 16.21 3.54 -8.80
CA LYS A 76 16.10 3.30 -10.26
C LYS A 76 16.96 2.16 -10.81
N ASN A 77 18.14 1.94 -10.24
CA ASN A 77 19.07 0.90 -10.69
C ASN A 77 18.90 -0.45 -9.97
N SER A 78 17.95 -0.55 -9.04
CA SER A 78 17.71 -1.76 -8.24
C SER A 78 16.62 -2.67 -8.82
N GLY A 79 16.00 -2.28 -9.94
CA GLY A 79 14.88 -3.00 -10.52
C GLY A 79 13.57 -2.88 -9.73
N TRP A 80 13.50 -1.87 -8.85
CA TRP A 80 12.34 -1.56 -8.02
C TRP A 80 11.65 -0.28 -8.53
N PRO A 81 10.31 -0.21 -8.51
CA PRO A 81 9.37 -1.29 -8.17
C PRO A 81 9.21 -2.32 -9.31
N LEU A 82 9.65 -1.97 -10.53
CA LEU A 82 9.73 -2.84 -11.69
C LEU A 82 11.09 -2.64 -12.37
N ILE A 83 11.53 -3.63 -13.16
CA ILE A 83 12.75 -3.51 -13.95
C ILE A 83 12.47 -2.58 -15.13
N CYS A 84 12.96 -1.34 -15.04
CA CYS A 84 12.83 -0.31 -16.06
C CYS A 84 14.15 0.46 -16.21
N SER A 85 14.35 1.06 -17.38
CA SER A 85 15.56 1.79 -17.75
C SER A 85 15.55 3.24 -17.24
N SER A 86 14.36 3.79 -16.98
CA SER A 86 14.16 5.15 -16.48
C SER A 86 12.83 5.32 -15.73
N VAL A 87 12.67 6.42 -15.01
CA VAL A 87 11.43 6.75 -14.28
C VAL A 87 10.27 7.03 -15.24
N GLU A 88 10.56 7.60 -16.42
CA GLU A 88 9.55 7.85 -17.46
C GLU A 88 9.01 6.54 -18.06
N GLU A 89 9.87 5.53 -18.21
CA GLU A 89 9.44 4.20 -18.65
C GLU A 89 8.56 3.55 -17.58
N LEU A 90 8.95 3.67 -16.30
CA LEU A 90 8.13 3.20 -15.18
C LEU A 90 6.75 3.87 -15.16
N GLU A 91 6.71 5.19 -15.33
CA GLU A 91 5.46 5.96 -15.37
C GLU A 91 4.54 5.46 -16.47
N LYS A 92 5.08 5.27 -17.69
CA LYS A 92 4.31 4.73 -18.79
C LYS A 92 3.80 3.32 -18.50
N MET A 93 4.64 2.44 -17.95
CA MET A 93 4.23 1.08 -17.60
C MET A 93 3.11 1.06 -16.56
N LEU A 94 3.20 1.88 -15.51
CA LEU A 94 2.15 1.97 -14.50
C LEU A 94 0.86 2.57 -15.06
N GLN A 95 0.95 3.57 -15.94
CA GLN A 95 -0.22 4.17 -16.61
C GLN A 95 -0.94 3.21 -17.57
N GLU A 96 -0.21 2.28 -18.19
CA GLU A 96 -0.78 1.24 -19.07
C GLU A 96 -1.24 -0.02 -18.31
N SER A 97 -1.02 -0.08 -17.00
CA SER A 97 -1.37 -1.21 -16.14
C SER A 97 -2.64 -0.96 -15.32
N ASP A 98 -3.17 -2.02 -14.70
CA ASP A 98 -4.26 -1.92 -13.73
C ASP A 98 -3.78 -1.56 -12.30
N ILE A 99 -2.49 -1.24 -12.13
CA ILE A 99 -1.91 -0.90 -10.83
C ILE A 99 -2.40 0.46 -10.35
N ARG A 100 -2.79 0.51 -9.09
CA ARG A 100 -3.28 1.70 -8.38
C ARG A 100 -2.41 2.01 -7.18
N TYR A 101 -2.50 3.25 -6.73
CA TYR A 101 -1.72 3.77 -5.61
C TYR A 101 -2.61 3.97 -4.39
N TYR A 102 -2.44 3.11 -3.39
CA TYR A 102 -3.16 3.16 -2.13
C TYR A 102 -2.29 3.78 -1.05
N VAL A 103 -2.82 4.75 -0.32
CA VAL A 103 -2.14 5.42 0.78
C VAL A 103 -2.87 5.11 2.08
N LEU A 104 -2.14 4.52 3.02
CA LEU A 104 -2.59 4.25 4.36
C LEU A 104 -2.15 5.41 5.25
N TYR A 105 -3.12 6.16 5.77
CA TYR A 105 -2.89 7.18 6.76
C TYR A 105 -3.17 6.61 8.14
N SER A 106 -2.24 6.79 9.07
CA SER A 106 -2.45 6.49 10.48
C SER A 106 -2.71 7.76 11.30
N SER A 107 -3.56 7.64 12.31
CA SER A 107 -3.66 8.65 13.37
C SER A 107 -2.55 8.44 14.41
N TYR A 108 -2.00 7.23 14.47
CA TYR A 108 -0.89 6.85 15.30
C TYR A 108 -0.09 5.68 14.68
N GLY A 109 1.23 5.80 14.61
CA GLY A 109 2.11 4.72 14.14
C GLY A 109 2.15 4.58 12.62
N MET A 110 1.98 3.35 12.13
CA MET A 110 2.30 2.94 10.77
C MET A 110 1.52 3.68 9.68
N THR A 111 2.22 4.47 8.88
CA THR A 111 1.70 5.14 7.67
C THR A 111 2.46 4.65 6.44
N GLY A 112 1.93 4.87 5.25
CA GLY A 112 2.65 4.57 4.02
C GLY A 112 1.74 4.27 2.85
N TRP A 113 2.21 3.43 1.94
CA TRP A 113 1.51 3.18 0.69
C TRP A 113 1.78 1.80 0.11
N VAL A 114 0.87 1.36 -0.76
CA VAL A 114 0.94 0.10 -1.52
C VAL A 114 0.58 0.36 -2.98
N LEU A 115 1.38 -0.17 -3.91
CA LEU A 115 1.05 -0.29 -5.33
C LEU A 115 0.47 -1.68 -5.59
N ALA A 116 -0.81 -1.74 -5.96
CA ALA A 116 -1.53 -3.00 -6.19
C ALA A 116 -2.66 -2.83 -7.23
N GLU A 117 -3.15 -3.92 -7.82
CA GLU A 117 -4.24 -3.87 -8.81
C GLU A 117 -5.57 -3.45 -8.17
N ARG A 118 -5.86 -3.98 -6.98
CA ARG A 118 -7.08 -3.67 -6.22
C ARG A 118 -6.91 -3.87 -4.73
N VAL A 119 -7.81 -3.27 -3.95
CA VAL A 119 -7.93 -3.52 -2.51
C VAL A 119 -9.30 -4.13 -2.17
N GLU A 120 -9.29 -5.14 -1.32
CA GLU A 120 -10.49 -5.81 -0.80
C GLU A 120 -10.48 -5.73 0.74
N ILE A 121 -11.65 -5.49 1.35
CA ILE A 121 -11.82 -5.46 2.81
C ILE A 121 -12.80 -6.56 3.19
N ILE A 122 -12.33 -7.51 3.99
CA ILE A 122 -13.04 -8.75 4.32
C ILE A 122 -13.27 -8.80 5.83
N ASP A 123 -14.49 -9.11 6.27
CA ASP A 123 -14.76 -9.38 7.68
C ASP A 123 -14.22 -10.76 8.08
N VAL A 124 -13.46 -10.80 9.19
CA VAL A 124 -12.88 -12.02 9.75
C VAL A 124 -13.74 -12.46 10.94
N LYS A 125 -14.29 -13.66 10.86
CA LYS A 125 -15.09 -14.27 11.93
C LYS A 125 -14.25 -14.86 13.04
#